data_AF-U2R638-F1
#
_entry.id   AF-U2R638-F1
#
_cell.length_a   1.000
_cell.length_b   1.000
_cell.length_c   1.000
_cell.angle_alpha   90.00
_cell.angle_beta   90.00
_cell.angle_gamma   90.00
#
_symmetry.space_group_name_H-M   'P 1'
#
loop_
_entity.id
_entity.type
_entity.pdbx_description
1 polymer ?
#
loop_
_entity_poly.entity_id
_entity_poly.type
_entity_poly.pdbx_seq_one_letter_code
_entity_poly.pdbx_strand_id
1 'polypeptide(L)' 'MGITRISNRTRQEQKNSLEHALWRGVTQYYALEGRYPETLQDLKDTCGIRYDTDLFFVDYQIGGANLLPDITVIER' A
#
# COMPACT_ATOMS: atom_id res chain seq x y z
N MET A 1 -29.66 4.72 16.17
CA MET A 1 -28.65 5.55 15.48
C MET A 1 -27.28 5.07 15.93
N GLY A 2 -26.55 4.31 15.11
CA GLY A 2 -25.36 3.56 15.56
C GLY A 2 -24.26 3.38 14.53
N ILE A 3 -24.19 4.24 13.50
CA ILE A 3 -23.28 4.05 12.37
C ILE A 3 -21.93 4.76 12.51
N THR A 4 -21.79 5.74 13.41
CA THR A 4 -20.61 6.63 13.43
C THR A 4 -19.34 6.02 14.04
N ARG A 5 -19.46 4.96 14.88
CA ARG A 5 -18.28 4.30 15.48
C ARG A 5 -17.67 3.21 14.60
N ILE A 6 -18.46 2.62 13.69
CA ILE A 6 -17.97 1.58 12.78
C ILE A 6 -17.03 2.19 11.75
N SER A 7 -17.36 3.36 11.20
CA SER A 7 -16.58 3.98 10.11
C SER A 7 -15.10 4.21 10.45
N ASN A 8 -14.77 4.68 11.66
CA ASN A 8 -13.37 4.90 12.05
C ASN A 8 -12.60 3.58 12.21
N ARG A 9 -13.24 2.54 12.77
CA ARG A 9 -12.59 1.24 12.91
C ARG A 9 -12.39 0.56 11.57
N THR A 10 -13.39 0.67 10.67
CA THR A 10 -13.28 0.18 9.30
C THR A 10 -12.16 0.88 8.52
N ARG A 11 -11.97 2.20 8.68
CA ARG A 11 -10.87 2.93 8.04
C ARG A 11 -9.50 2.47 8.51
N GLN A 12 -9.32 2.30 9.83
CA GLN A 12 -8.06 1.79 10.37
C GLN A 12 -7.74 0.37 9.85
N GLU A 13 -8.74 -0.50 9.79
CA GLU A 13 -8.61 -1.86 9.25
C GLU A 13 -8.30 -1.85 7.75
N GLN A 14 -8.92 -0.94 7.00
CA GLN A 14 -8.63 -0.74 5.58
C GLN A 14 -7.20 -0.25 5.36
N LYS A 15 -6.74 0.75 6.11
CA LYS A 15 -5.36 1.22 6.09
C LYS A 15 -4.38 0.08 6.37
N ASN A 16 -4.59 -0.66 7.46
CA ASN A 16 -3.69 -1.74 7.85
C ASN A 16 -3.68 -2.88 6.81
N SER A 17 -4.85 -3.21 6.26
CA SER A 17 -4.96 -4.19 5.15
C SER A 17 -4.24 -3.71 3.90
N LEU A 18 -4.32 -2.42 3.58
CA LEU A 18 -3.64 -1.81 2.44
C LEU A 18 -2.11 -1.85 2.62
N GLU A 19 -1.60 -1.44 3.79
CA GLU A 19 -0.18 -1.55 4.14
C GLU A 19 0.31 -2.99 4.00
N HIS A 20 -0.39 -3.95 4.59
CA HIS A 20 -0.04 -5.37 4.48
C HIS A 20 -0.08 -5.88 3.03
N ALA A 21 -1.05 -5.43 2.22
CA ALA A 21 -1.14 -5.80 0.82
C ALA A 21 0.04 -5.25 0.01
N LEU A 22 0.42 -3.99 0.24
CA LEU A 22 1.56 -3.34 -0.38
C LEU A 22 2.87 -4.07 -0.04
N TRP A 23 3.14 -4.29 1.25
CA TRP A 23 4.33 -5.02 1.71
C TRP A 23 4.42 -6.44 1.14
N ARG A 24 3.30 -7.17 1.12
CA ARG A 24 3.25 -8.49 0.49
C ARG A 24 3.50 -8.41 -1.01
N GLY A 25 2.89 -7.44 -1.69
CA GLY A 25 3.07 -7.23 -3.12
C GLY A 25 4.53 -6.96 -3.47
N VAL A 26 5.22 -6.10 -2.71
CA VAL A 26 6.64 -5.78 -2.93
C VAL A 26 7.51 -7.02 -2.76
N THR A 27 7.25 -7.80 -1.71
CA THR A 27 7.98 -9.05 -1.47
C THR A 27 7.75 -10.05 -2.61
N GLN A 28 6.50 -10.15 -3.10
CA GLN A 28 6.14 -11.04 -4.19
C GLN A 28 6.78 -10.61 -5.52
N TYR A 29 6.75 -9.30 -5.81
CA TYR A 29 7.38 -8.70 -6.98
C TYR A 29 8.89 -8.96 -6.97
N TYR A 30 9.56 -8.78 -5.82
CA TYR A 30 10.98 -9.11 -5.67
C TYR A 30 11.24 -10.61 -5.85
N ALA A 31 10.37 -11.48 -5.35
CA ALA A 31 10.51 -12.92 -5.53
C ALA A 31 10.31 -13.37 -7.00
N LEU A 32 9.50 -12.65 -7.78
CA LEU A 32 9.19 -12.97 -9.18
C LEU A 32 10.19 -12.33 -10.17
N GLU A 33 10.45 -11.03 -10.04
CA GLU A 33 11.31 -10.26 -10.96
C GLU A 33 12.78 -10.18 -10.49
N GLY A 34 13.07 -10.54 -9.23
CA GLY A 34 14.41 -10.41 -8.65
C GLY A 34 14.82 -8.97 -8.33
N ARG A 35 13.89 -8.01 -8.40
CA ARG A 35 14.12 -6.60 -8.10
C ARG A 35 12.91 -5.96 -7.43
N TYR A 36 13.13 -4.88 -6.68
CA TYR A 36 12.03 -4.10 -6.09
C TYR A 36 11.31 -3.25 -7.14
N PRO A 37 10.00 -3.01 -6.96
CA PRO A 37 9.25 -2.18 -7.90
C PRO A 37 9.78 -0.75 -7.91
N GLU A 38 9.98 -0.20 -9.11
CA GLU A 38 10.52 1.14 -9.32
C GLU A 38 9.47 2.23 -9.05
N THR A 39 8.20 1.85 -9.08
CA THR A 39 7.08 2.74 -8.81
C THR A 39 6.00 2.03 -8.01
N LEU A 40 5.24 2.81 -7.25
CA LEU A 40 4.01 2.33 -6.61
C LEU A 40 3.01 1.78 -7.64
N GLN A 41 3.02 2.31 -8.86
CA GLN A 41 2.06 1.95 -9.89
C GLN A 41 2.30 0.53 -10.42
N ASP A 42 3.55 0.14 -10.66
CA ASP A 42 3.93 -1.25 -11.02
C ASP A 42 3.49 -2.24 -9.97
N LEU A 43 3.73 -1.91 -8.70
CA LEU A 43 3.29 -2.72 -7.57
C LEU A 43 1.77 -2.89 -7.55
N LYS A 44 1.03 -1.80 -7.76
CA LYS A 44 -0.44 -1.80 -7.77
C LYS A 44 -1.01 -2.59 -8.94
N ASP A 45 -0.42 -2.46 -10.12
CA ASP A 45 -0.87 -3.17 -11.31
C ASP A 45 -0.63 -4.68 -11.16
N THR A 46 0.61 -5.05 -10.80
CA THR A 46 1.02 -6.44 -10.61
C THR A 46 0.23 -7.13 -9.50
N CYS A 47 0.09 -6.47 -8.34
CA CYS A 47 -0.57 -7.05 -7.18
C CYS A 47 -2.09 -6.78 -7.15
N GLY A 48 -2.61 -6.01 -8.12
CA GLY A 48 -4.03 -5.64 -8.20
C GLY A 48 -4.53 -4.78 -7.04
N ILE A 49 -3.66 -4.00 -6.40
CA ILE A 49 -3.98 -3.23 -5.20
C ILE A 49 -4.75 -1.97 -5.58
N ARG A 50 -5.97 -1.84 -5.04
CA ARG A 50 -6.83 -0.67 -5.20
C ARG A 50 -7.18 -0.10 -3.84
N TYR A 51 -7.13 1.21 -3.73
CA TYR A 51 -7.51 1.97 -2.56
C TYR A 51 -8.12 3.31 -2.98
N ASP A 52 -8.89 3.91 -2.07
CA ASP A 52 -9.45 5.23 -2.27
C ASP A 52 -8.36 6.28 -2.11
N THR A 53 -7.88 6.84 -3.21
CA THR A 53 -6.89 7.94 -3.21
C THR A 53 -7.42 9.24 -2.60
N ASP A 54 -8.74 9.38 -2.44
CA ASP A 54 -9.37 10.52 -1.79
C ASP A 54 -9.27 10.43 -0.25
N LEU A 55 -9.37 9.21 0.29
CA LEU A 55 -9.32 8.92 1.72
C LEU A 55 -7.91 8.55 2.21
N PHE A 56 -7.13 7.87 1.38
CA PHE A 56 -5.81 7.35 1.73
C PHE A 56 -4.77 7.78 0.70
N PHE A 57 -3.68 8.37 1.17
CA PHE A 57 -2.51 8.70 0.38
C PHE A 57 -1.40 7.70 0.68
N VAL A 58 -0.87 7.06 -0.37
CA VAL A 58 0.26 6.13 -0.23
C VAL A 58 1.51 6.86 -0.67
N ASP A 59 2.36 7.17 0.29
CA ASP A 59 3.69 7.70 0.04
C ASP A 59 4.64 6.51 -0.22
N TYR A 60 5.33 6.54 -1.35
CA TYR A 60 6.21 5.48 -1.79
C TYR A 60 7.57 6.09 -2.11
N GLN A 61 8.55 5.85 -1.25
CA GLN A 61 9.90 6.39 -1.39
C GLN A 61 10.90 5.29 -1.65
N ILE A 62 11.70 5.46 -2.69
CA ILE A 62 12.80 4.57 -3.01
C ILE A 62 14.12 5.26 -2.66
N GLY A 63 14.87 4.68 -1.73
CA GLY A 63 16.18 5.19 -1.32
C GLY A 63 17.31 4.97 -2.33
N GLY A 64 17.08 4.17 -3.38
CA GLY A 64 18.06 3.86 -4.42
C GLY A 64 17.66 2.67 -5.29
N ALA A 65 18.46 2.41 -6.32
CA ALA A 65 18.21 1.31 -7.25
C ALA A 65 18.16 -0.04 -6.51
N ASN A 66 17.03 -0.74 -6.63
CA ASN A 66 16.80 -2.04 -5.98
C ASN A 66 16.95 -2.04 -4.46
N LEU A 67 16.62 -0.93 -3.80
CA LEU A 67 16.44 -0.89 -2.34
C LEU A 67 14.98 -1.13 -1.96
N LEU A 68 14.78 -1.66 -0.76
CA LEU A 68 13.46 -1.84 -0.19
C LEU A 68 12.76 -0.47 -0.13
N PRO A 69 11.61 -0.30 -0.79
CA PRO A 69 10.88 0.95 -0.74
C PRO A 69 10.31 1.17 0.66
N ASP A 70 10.31 2.42 1.10
CA ASP A 70 9.52 2.83 2.25
C ASP A 70 8.09 3.11 1.76
N ILE A 71 7.13 2.42 2.36
CA ILE A 71 5.72 2.51 2.01
C ILE A 71 4.98 3.00 3.24
N THR A 72 4.46 4.22 3.16
CA THR A 72 3.71 4.83 4.25
C THR A 72 2.30 5.16 3.78
N VAL A 73 1.28 4.62 4.47
CA VAL A 73 -0.12 4.95 4.19
C VAL A 73 -0.60 6.04 5.14
N ILE A 74 -1.00 7.17 4.57
CA ILE A 74 -1.45 8.37 5.27
C ILE A 74 -2.95 8.49 5.05
N GLU A 75 -3.71 8.65 6.13
CA GLU A 75 -5.14 8.98 6.07
C GLU A 75 -5.29 10.49 5.81
N ARG A 76 -6.14 10.87 4.85
CA ARG A 76 -6.49 12.26 4.54
C ARG A 76 -7.57 12.81 5.47
#